data_AF-A0A9E0LVG9-F1
#
_entry.id   AF-A0A9E0LVG9-F1
#
_cell.length_a   1.000
_cell.length_b   1.000
_cell.length_c   1.000
_cell.angle_alpha   90.00
_cell.angle_beta   90.00
_cell.angle_gamma   90.00
#
_symmetry.space_group_name_H-M   'P 1'
#
loop_
_entity.id
_entity.type
_entity.pdbx_description
1 polymer ?
#
loop_
_entity_poly.entity_id
_entity_poly.type
_entity_poly.pdbx_seq_one_letter_code
_entity_poly.pdbx_strand_id
1 'polypeptide(L)'
;MVTFRPMPSEQVEAKEAPSLPVPVEPVRVLVPSQIGILGVEFYGLAIGRIHVAPAGPTARLFHPLSAFEESEFLDEVFGRLSEYFAGARRALELEFDLAPSGVDSFSRRVLKEALRTPYGKTRTYKEIADASGRPEAYRQVLSILLDNPIPLLIPCHRIIPTKEGIG
;
A
#
# COMPACT_ATOMS: atom_id res chain seq x y z
N MET A 1 38.68 0.95 7.76
CA MET A 1 38.30 2.32 8.16
C MET A 1 37.49 2.89 7.01
N VAL A 2 36.17 2.67 7.01
CA VAL A 2 35.28 3.09 5.91
C VAL A 2 34.64 4.41 6.30
N THR A 3 35.07 5.48 5.65
CA THR A 3 34.52 6.83 5.80
C THR A 3 33.17 6.93 5.09
N PHE A 4 32.12 7.20 5.86
CA PHE A 4 30.79 7.52 5.35
C PHE A 4 30.78 8.94 4.78
N ARG A 5 30.45 9.07 3.48
CA ARG A 5 29.94 10.32 2.91
C ARG A 5 28.41 10.27 2.90
N PRO A 6 27.72 11.38 3.20
CA PRO A 6 26.27 11.42 3.09
C PRO A 6 25.87 11.31 1.61
N MET A 7 24.99 10.34 1.31
CA MET A 7 24.30 10.25 0.01
C MET A 7 23.16 11.28 -0.03
N PRO A 8 22.88 11.88 -1.19
CA PRO A 8 21.81 12.86 -1.35
C PRO A 8 20.44 12.19 -1.24
N SER A 9 19.43 13.01 -0.93
CA SER A 9 18.02 12.66 -0.82
C SER A 9 17.43 12.19 -2.16
N GLU A 10 17.70 10.95 -2.56
CA GLU A 10 16.98 10.31 -3.66
C GLU A 10 15.65 9.74 -3.13
N GLN A 11 14.55 10.22 -3.74
CA GLN A 11 13.23 9.68 -3.53
C GLN A 11 13.18 8.27 -4.11
N VAL A 12 13.18 7.25 -3.25
CA VAL A 12 12.95 5.87 -3.67
C VAL A 12 11.44 5.63 -3.68
N GLU A 13 10.84 5.76 -4.87
CA GLU A 13 9.43 5.45 -5.14
C GLU A 13 9.15 3.96 -4.86
N ALA A 14 8.02 3.66 -4.23
CA ALA A 14 7.50 2.29 -4.20
C ALA A 14 7.24 1.86 -5.66
N LYS A 15 7.94 0.81 -6.11
CA LYS A 15 7.91 0.37 -7.50
C LYS A 15 6.90 -0.78 -7.64
N GLU A 16 6.01 -0.66 -8.62
CA GLU A 16 5.15 -1.76 -9.02
C GLU A 16 6.02 -2.82 -9.72
N ALA A 17 6.04 -4.04 -9.18
CA ALA A 17 6.79 -5.15 -9.76
C ALA A 17 6.23 -5.56 -11.13
N PRO A 18 7.04 -6.14 -12.04
CA PRO A 18 6.50 -6.77 -13.24
C PRO A 18 5.52 -7.88 -12.85
N SER A 19 4.35 -7.92 -13.50
CA SER A 19 3.28 -8.88 -13.22
C SER A 19 3.80 -10.31 -13.18
N LEU A 20 3.55 -11.03 -12.09
CA LEU A 20 3.95 -12.43 -11.98
C LEU A 20 3.19 -13.29 -13.00
N PRO A 21 3.87 -14.20 -13.72
CA PRO A 21 3.19 -15.19 -14.53
C PRO A 21 2.60 -16.28 -13.62
N VAL A 22 1.33 -16.65 -13.86
CA VAL A 22 0.53 -17.69 -13.15
C VAL A 22 -0.09 -17.23 -11.82
N PRO A 23 -1.37 -17.56 -11.51
CA PRO A 23 -1.93 -17.34 -10.19
C PRO A 23 -1.23 -18.29 -9.19
N VAL A 24 -0.22 -17.78 -8.50
CA VAL A 24 0.32 -18.38 -7.28
C VAL A 24 -0.74 -18.19 -6.19
N GLU A 25 -1.09 -19.25 -5.46
CA GLU A 25 -1.93 -19.07 -4.27
C GLU A 25 -1.20 -18.12 -3.30
N PRO A 26 -1.86 -17.05 -2.82
CA PRO A 26 -1.17 -16.08 -2.00
C PRO A 26 -0.90 -16.65 -0.62
N VAL A 27 0.28 -16.30 -0.08
CA VAL A 27 0.59 -16.53 1.32
C VAL A 27 -0.11 -15.46 2.14
N ARG A 28 -0.94 -15.87 3.11
CA ARG A 28 -1.78 -14.97 3.90
C ARG A 28 -1.34 -14.94 5.35
N VAL A 29 -0.83 -13.79 5.79
CA VAL A 29 -0.21 -13.63 7.12
C VAL A 29 -0.94 -12.55 7.91
N LEU A 30 -1.18 -12.82 9.20
CA LEU A 30 -1.60 -11.80 10.17
C LEU A 30 -0.37 -11.11 10.75
N VAL A 31 -0.34 -9.78 10.62
CA VAL A 31 0.74 -8.91 11.06
C VAL A 31 0.20 -7.94 12.12
N PRO A 32 0.63 -8.04 13.38
CA PRO A 32 0.29 -7.04 14.40
C PRO A 32 0.86 -5.66 14.03
N SER A 33 0.09 -4.60 14.26
CA SER A 33 0.54 -3.23 14.01
C SER A 33 -0.08 -2.24 15.00
N GLN A 34 0.41 -1.00 15.01
CA GLN A 34 -0.12 0.07 15.87
C GLN A 34 -1.57 0.48 15.54
N ILE A 35 -2.06 0.15 14.34
CA ILE A 35 -3.44 0.43 13.91
C ILE A 35 -4.33 -0.82 14.00
N GLY A 36 -3.88 -1.87 14.69
CA GLY A 36 -4.55 -3.16 14.79
C GLY A 36 -3.90 -4.25 13.95
N ILE A 37 -4.58 -5.38 13.81
CA ILE A 37 -4.07 -6.52 13.04
C ILE A 37 -4.25 -6.24 11.55
N LEU A 38 -3.17 -6.41 10.78
CA LEU A 38 -3.20 -6.37 9.32
C LEU A 38 -3.20 -7.79 8.78
N GLY A 39 -4.07 -8.09 7.82
CA GLY A 39 -3.97 -9.30 7.00
C GLY A 39 -3.23 -8.96 5.71
N VAL A 40 -2.07 -9.54 5.47
CA VAL A 40 -1.26 -9.28 4.27
C VAL A 40 -1.27 -10.51 3.37
N GLU A 41 -1.58 -10.30 2.09
CA GLU A 41 -1.52 -11.32 1.04
C GLU A 41 -0.27 -11.10 0.17
N PHE A 42 0.63 -12.07 0.17
CA PHE A 42 1.87 -12.06 -0.60
C PHE A 42 1.77 -12.98 -1.82
N TYR A 43 2.21 -12.47 -2.96
CA TYR A 43 2.44 -13.23 -4.19
C TYR A 43 3.94 -13.24 -4.45
N GLY A 44 4.63 -14.33 -4.09
CA GLY A 44 6.09 -14.33 -4.02
C GLY A 44 6.58 -13.31 -2.99
N LEU A 45 7.40 -12.34 -3.45
CA LEU A 45 7.92 -11.25 -2.61
C LEU A 45 7.07 -9.96 -2.69
N ALA A 46 6.02 -9.94 -3.51
CA ALA A 46 5.19 -8.75 -3.71
C ALA A 46 3.92 -8.81 -2.85
N ILE A 47 3.54 -7.67 -2.27
CA ILE A 47 2.26 -7.50 -1.60
C ILE A 47 1.17 -7.33 -2.66
N GLY A 48 0.16 -8.20 -2.63
CA GLY A 48 -1.00 -8.10 -3.52
C GLY A 48 -2.22 -7.45 -2.86
N ARG A 49 -2.39 -7.64 -1.55
CA ARG A 49 -3.50 -7.08 -0.78
C ARG A 49 -3.17 -6.88 0.70
N ILE A 50 -3.71 -5.83 1.31
CA ILE A 50 -3.68 -5.57 2.75
C ILE A 50 -5.11 -5.37 3.24
N HIS A 51 -5.48 -6.12 4.27
CA HIS A 51 -6.73 -5.99 5.00
C HIS A 51 -6.45 -5.34 6.34
N VAL A 52 -7.12 -4.22 6.63
CA VAL A 52 -7.03 -3.59 7.96
C VAL A 52 -8.10 -4.21 8.85
N ALA A 53 -7.67 -4.84 9.95
CA ALA A 53 -8.54 -5.56 10.89
C ALA A 53 -9.47 -6.58 10.20
N PRO A 54 -8.91 -7.61 9.50
CA PRO A 54 -9.73 -8.63 8.87
C PRO A 54 -10.63 -9.32 9.92
N ALA A 55 -11.90 -9.49 9.60
CA ALA A 55 -12.89 -10.05 10.51
C ALA A 55 -13.75 -11.12 9.81
N GLY A 56 -14.51 -11.89 10.61
CA GLY A 56 -15.47 -12.87 10.11
C GLY A 56 -14.82 -13.99 9.28
N PRO A 57 -15.46 -14.45 8.18
CA PRO A 57 -14.91 -15.49 7.32
C PRO A 57 -13.54 -15.14 6.72
N THR A 58 -13.31 -13.87 6.37
CA THR A 58 -12.04 -13.39 5.78
C THR A 58 -10.87 -13.61 6.73
N ALA A 59 -11.04 -13.36 8.03
CA ALA A 59 -9.99 -13.56 9.03
C ALA A 59 -9.50 -15.01 9.09
N ARG A 60 -10.35 -15.99 8.75
CA ARG A 60 -10.00 -17.42 8.78
C ARG A 60 -9.08 -17.84 7.64
N LEU A 61 -8.89 -16.98 6.64
CA LEU A 61 -7.99 -17.22 5.52
C LEU A 61 -6.54 -16.89 5.86
N PHE A 62 -6.28 -16.23 6.99
CA PHE A 62 -4.95 -15.79 7.38
C PHE A 62 -4.37 -16.65 8.50
N HIS A 63 -3.06 -16.81 8.46
CA HIS A 63 -2.30 -17.54 9.47
C HIS A 63 -1.50 -16.58 10.35
N PRO A 64 -1.34 -16.85 11.65
CA PRO A 64 -0.47 -16.06 12.50
C PRO A 64 0.99 -16.17 12.02
N LEU A 65 1.80 -15.14 12.28
CA LEU A 65 3.22 -15.15 11.91
C LEU A 65 3.96 -16.38 12.45
N SER A 66 3.59 -16.86 13.64
CA SER A 66 4.17 -18.06 14.27
C SER A 66 3.90 -19.38 13.52
N ALA A 67 3.03 -19.37 12.51
CA ALA A 67 2.77 -20.54 11.67
C ALA A 67 3.78 -20.67 10.51
N PHE A 68 4.64 -19.68 10.31
CA PHE A 68 5.67 -19.67 9.27
C PHE A 68 7.05 -19.92 9.91
N GLU A 69 7.91 -20.66 9.21
CA GLU A 69 9.32 -20.78 9.60
C GLU A 69 10.01 -19.40 9.55
N GLU A 70 11.13 -19.26 10.27
CA GLU A 70 11.92 -18.02 10.28
C GLU A 70 12.22 -17.59 8.83
N SER A 71 11.74 -16.40 8.48
CA SER A 71 11.78 -15.88 7.11
C SER A 71 12.31 -14.46 7.14
N GLU A 72 13.54 -14.30 6.64
CA GLU A 72 14.20 -12.99 6.53
C GLU A 72 13.31 -11.96 5.80
N PHE A 73 12.54 -12.41 4.80
CA PHE A 73 11.58 -11.59 4.08
C PHE A 73 10.44 -11.06 4.97
N LEU A 74 9.79 -11.94 5.76
CA LEU A 74 8.71 -11.53 6.64
C LEU A 74 9.22 -10.61 7.76
N ASP A 75 10.41 -10.89 8.29
CA ASP A 75 11.07 -10.05 9.29
C ASP A 75 11.39 -8.66 8.74
N GLU A 76 11.87 -8.56 7.51
CA GLU A 76 12.12 -7.28 6.84
C GLU A 76 10.83 -6.49 6.65
N VAL A 77 9.77 -7.13 6.14
CA VAL A 77 8.46 -6.48 5.95
C VAL A 77 7.91 -5.96 7.28
N PHE A 78 7.96 -6.79 8.32
CA PHE A 78 7.50 -6.42 9.66
C PHE A 78 8.33 -5.29 10.27
N GLY A 79 9.65 -5.35 10.14
CA GLY A 79 10.57 -4.30 10.60
C GLY A 79 10.23 -2.96 9.97
N ARG A 80 10.06 -2.93 8.63
CA ARG A 80 9.70 -1.71 7.89
C ARG A 80 8.32 -1.17 8.28
N LEU A 81 7.32 -2.03 8.45
CA LEU A 81 6.00 -1.61 8.95
C LEU A 81 6.10 -1.01 10.35
N SER A 82 6.84 -1.67 11.26
CA SER A 82 7.04 -1.21 12.62
C SER A 82 7.75 0.15 12.69
N GLU A 83 8.82 0.33 11.92
CA GLU A 83 9.53 1.60 11.78
C GLU A 83 8.62 2.70 11.22
N TYR A 84 7.77 2.37 10.24
CA TYR A 84 6.84 3.32 9.62
C TYR A 84 5.80 3.80 10.62
N PHE A 85 5.18 2.88 11.37
CA PHE A 85 4.21 3.24 12.40
C PHE A 85 4.87 4.01 13.56
N ALA A 86 6.09 3.66 13.93
CA ALA A 86 6.87 4.41 14.92
C ALA A 86 7.35 5.79 14.43
N GLY A 87 7.16 6.12 13.15
CA GLY A 87 7.62 7.38 12.55
C GLY A 87 9.12 7.46 12.30
N ALA A 88 9.86 6.36 12.55
CA ALA A 88 11.29 6.25 12.23
C ALA A 88 11.53 6.14 10.70
N ARG A 89 10.51 5.70 9.96
CA ARG A 89 10.52 5.54 8.51
C ARG A 89 9.37 6.31 7.86
N ARG A 90 9.63 6.96 6.73
CA ARG A 90 8.63 7.73 5.97
C ARG A 90 8.16 7.03 4.68
N ALA A 91 8.92 6.06 4.19
CA ALA A 91 8.62 5.26 3.01
C ALA A 91 8.82 3.77 3.32
N LEU A 92 7.82 2.94 3.01
CA LEU A 92 7.87 1.49 3.29
C LEU A 92 8.85 0.74 2.38
N GLU A 93 9.03 1.21 1.13
CA GLU A 93 9.93 0.61 0.13
C GLU A 93 9.63 -0.88 -0.14
N LEU A 94 8.38 -1.30 0.04
CA LEU A 94 7.93 -2.68 -0.15
C LEU A 94 7.44 -2.88 -1.59
N GLU A 95 7.82 -4.01 -2.19
CA GLU A 95 7.35 -4.42 -3.51
C GLU A 95 5.86 -4.78 -3.45
N PHE A 96 5.11 -4.34 -4.46
CA PHE A 96 3.68 -4.65 -4.58
C PHE A 96 3.28 -4.93 -6.03
N ASP A 97 2.21 -5.72 -6.19
CA ASP A 97 1.61 -6.02 -7.48
C ASP A 97 0.09 -5.84 -7.41
N LEU A 98 -0.45 -4.96 -8.26
CA LEU A 98 -1.89 -4.71 -8.35
C LEU A 98 -2.59 -5.67 -9.33
N ALA A 99 -1.85 -6.46 -10.13
CA ALA A 99 -2.42 -7.40 -11.09
C ALA A 99 -3.37 -8.43 -10.46
N PRO A 100 -3.06 -9.05 -9.30
CA PRO A 100 -3.96 -9.99 -8.64
C PRO A 100 -5.28 -9.37 -8.17
N SER A 101 -5.30 -8.04 -7.97
CA SER A 101 -6.50 -7.33 -7.51
C SER A 101 -7.52 -7.03 -8.62
N GLY A 102 -7.21 -7.34 -9.89
CA GLY A 102 -8.15 -7.17 -11.00
C GLY A 102 -8.54 -5.71 -11.26
N VAL A 103 -7.72 -4.75 -10.82
CA VAL A 103 -8.01 -3.32 -10.95
C VAL A 103 -8.04 -2.91 -12.42
N ASP A 104 -9.10 -2.21 -12.84
CA ASP A 104 -9.20 -1.70 -14.21
C ASP A 104 -8.17 -0.58 -14.47
N SER A 105 -8.00 -0.24 -15.74
CA SER A 105 -6.97 0.72 -16.16
C SER A 105 -7.13 2.12 -15.55
N PHE A 106 -8.36 2.58 -15.31
CA PHE A 106 -8.60 3.90 -14.72
C PHE A 106 -8.33 3.85 -13.22
N SER A 107 -8.84 2.82 -12.53
CA SER A 107 -8.55 2.60 -11.11
C SER A 107 -7.05 2.50 -10.85
N ARG A 108 -6.30 1.79 -11.70
CA ARG A 108 -4.84 1.72 -11.62
C ARG A 108 -4.17 3.09 -11.74
N ARG A 109 -4.65 3.99 -12.62
CA ARG A 109 -4.13 5.36 -12.72
C ARG A 109 -4.40 6.18 -11.45
N VAL A 110 -5.62 6.11 -10.93
CA VAL A 110 -6.00 6.78 -9.68
C VAL A 110 -5.14 6.32 -8.51
N LEU A 111 -4.96 5.00 -8.37
CA LEU A 111 -4.11 4.39 -7.35
C LEU A 111 -2.65 4.83 -7.46
N LYS A 112 -2.11 4.93 -8.68
CA LYS A 112 -0.76 5.47 -8.93
C LYS A 112 -0.63 6.95 -8.58
N GLU A 113 -1.64 7.76 -8.89
CA GLU A 113 -1.64 9.17 -8.50
C GLU A 113 -1.73 9.37 -6.99
N ALA A 114 -2.49 8.52 -6.29
CA ALA A 114 -2.54 8.53 -4.85
C ALA A 114 -1.19 8.15 -4.23
N LEU A 115 -0.50 7.14 -4.79
CA LEU A 115 0.84 6.70 -4.35
C LEU A 115 1.88 7.83 -4.34
N ARG A 116 1.77 8.76 -5.30
CA ARG A 116 2.67 9.93 -5.41
C ARG A 116 2.48 10.96 -4.29
N THR A 117 1.48 10.82 -3.43
CA THR A 117 1.20 11.78 -2.34
C THR A 117 2.20 11.59 -1.20
N PRO A 118 3.12 12.55 -0.94
CA PRO A 118 4.20 12.36 0.02
C PRO A 118 3.73 12.22 1.47
N TYR A 119 4.60 11.66 2.32
CA TYR A 119 4.35 11.59 3.76
C TYR A 119 4.12 12.99 4.35
N GLY A 120 3.09 13.13 5.19
CA GLY A 120 2.73 14.41 5.82
C GLY A 120 2.14 15.46 4.87
N LYS A 121 1.83 15.07 3.63
CA LYS A 121 1.12 15.91 2.65
C LYS A 121 -0.23 15.28 2.31
N THR A 122 -1.14 16.13 1.86
CA THR A 122 -2.48 15.72 1.41
C THR A 122 -2.73 16.21 0.00
N ARG A 123 -3.53 15.47 -0.76
CA ARG A 123 -4.12 15.89 -2.04
C ARG A 123 -5.64 15.78 -1.96
N THR A 124 -6.36 16.44 -2.86
CA THR A 124 -7.82 16.36 -2.92
C THR A 124 -8.29 15.30 -3.92
N TYR A 125 -9.53 14.82 -3.77
CA TYR A 125 -10.14 13.93 -4.77
C TYR A 125 -10.14 14.56 -6.17
N LYS A 126 -10.38 15.87 -6.25
CA LYS A 126 -10.30 16.63 -7.50
C LYS A 126 -8.89 16.64 -8.09
N GLU A 127 -7.87 16.95 -7.29
CA GLU A 127 -6.47 16.92 -7.76
C GLU A 127 -6.02 15.54 -8.25
N ILE A 128 -6.56 14.47 -7.67
CA ILE A 128 -6.31 13.10 -8.13
C ILE A 128 -7.07 12.81 -9.42
N ALA A 129 -8.33 13.24 -9.53
CA ALA A 129 -9.15 13.09 -10.74
C ALA A 129 -8.51 13.79 -11.95
N ASP A 130 -8.05 15.02 -11.75
CA ASP A 130 -7.33 15.83 -12.73
C ASP A 130 -6.06 15.12 -13.20
N ALA A 131 -5.21 14.71 -12.27
CA ALA A 131 -3.94 14.04 -12.58
C ALA A 131 -4.14 12.65 -13.21
N SER A 132 -5.28 11.99 -12.93
CA SER A 132 -5.64 10.70 -13.53
C SER A 132 -6.23 10.83 -14.95
N GLY A 133 -6.34 12.06 -15.46
CA GLY A 133 -6.84 12.37 -16.80
C GLY A 133 -8.37 12.39 -16.92
N ARG A 134 -9.10 12.43 -15.80
CA ARG A 134 -10.58 12.52 -15.78
C ARG A 134 -11.04 13.51 -14.69
N PRO A 135 -10.95 14.83 -14.92
CA PRO A 135 -11.32 15.88 -13.96
C PRO A 135 -12.69 15.69 -13.28
N GLU A 136 -13.68 15.29 -14.07
CA GLU A 136 -15.07 15.10 -13.61
C GLU A 136 -15.27 13.83 -12.75
N ALA A 137 -14.24 13.01 -12.56
CA ALA A 137 -14.34 11.70 -11.90
C ALA A 137 -14.05 11.72 -10.39
N TYR A 138 -14.06 12.87 -9.71
CA TYR A 138 -13.74 12.98 -8.28
C TYR A 138 -14.56 12.05 -7.36
N ARG A 139 -15.83 11.79 -7.68
CA ARG A 139 -16.65 10.79 -6.93
C ARG A 139 -16.21 9.35 -7.19
N GLN A 140 -15.81 9.04 -8.42
CA GLN A 140 -15.28 7.72 -8.77
C GLN A 140 -13.93 7.50 -8.08
N VAL A 141 -13.09 8.53 -8.01
CA VAL A 141 -11.83 8.51 -7.26
C VAL A 141 -12.06 8.11 -5.81
N LEU A 142 -13.06 8.68 -5.12
CA LEU A 142 -13.41 8.26 -3.76
C LEU A 142 -13.71 6.75 -3.70
N SER A 143 -14.58 6.23 -4.56
CA SER A 143 -14.93 4.80 -4.59
C SER A 143 -13.69 3.92 -4.81
N ILE A 144 -12.83 4.31 -5.75
CA ILE A 144 -11.59 3.58 -6.08
C ILE A 144 -10.63 3.56 -4.88
N LEU A 145 -10.53 4.66 -4.14
CA LEU A 145 -9.68 4.75 -2.96
C LEU A 145 -10.24 4.00 -1.75
N LEU A 146 -11.56 3.86 -1.64
CA LEU A 146 -12.20 2.98 -0.67
C LEU A 146 -11.90 1.50 -0.95
N ASP A 147 -11.88 1.13 -2.23
CA ASP A 147 -11.53 -0.22 -2.69
C ASP A 147 -10.01 -0.43 -2.89
N ASN A 148 -9.18 0.44 -2.31
CA ASN A 148 -7.73 0.33 -2.39
C ASN A 148 -7.27 -1.05 -1.88
N PRO A 149 -6.62 -1.88 -2.72
CA PRO A 149 -6.21 -3.21 -2.32
C PRO A 149 -5.03 -3.22 -1.35
N ILE A 150 -4.19 -2.18 -1.34
CA ILE A 150 -2.98 -2.11 -0.51
C ILE A 150 -2.94 -0.79 0.28
N PRO A 151 -3.88 -0.59 1.23
CA PRO A 151 -3.83 0.54 2.15
C PRO A 151 -2.47 0.62 2.85
N LEU A 152 -2.09 1.83 3.27
CA LEU A 152 -0.76 2.22 3.79
C LEU A 152 0.28 2.43 2.69
N LEU A 153 0.52 1.44 1.82
CA LEU A 153 1.43 1.60 0.67
C LEU A 153 0.87 2.63 -0.30
N ILE A 154 -0.37 2.41 -0.75
CA ILE A 154 -1.13 3.44 -1.44
C ILE A 154 -1.85 4.27 -0.35
N PRO A 155 -1.47 5.54 -0.16
CA PRO A 155 -1.87 6.32 1.00
C PRO A 155 -3.23 7.00 0.77
N CYS A 156 -4.30 6.20 0.63
CA CYS A 156 -5.67 6.72 0.43
C CYS A 156 -6.11 7.67 1.56
N HIS A 157 -5.62 7.48 2.78
CA HIS A 157 -5.85 8.37 3.94
C HIS A 157 -5.25 9.79 3.79
N ARG A 158 -4.38 10.01 2.79
CA ARG A 158 -3.83 11.34 2.46
C ARG A 158 -4.67 12.08 1.43
N ILE A 159 -5.68 11.41 0.86
CA ILE A 159 -6.58 12.03 -0.11
C ILE A 159 -7.84 12.47 0.62
N ILE A 160 -8.13 13.77 0.58
CA ILE A 160 -9.18 14.39 1.38
C ILE A 160 -10.18 15.15 0.48
N PRO A 161 -11.40 15.43 0.95
CA PRO A 161 -12.28 16.36 0.25
C PRO A 161 -11.71 17.79 0.28
N THR A 162 -12.12 18.61 -0.68
CA THR A 162 -11.89 20.06 -0.63
C THR A 162 -12.58 20.70 0.58
N LYS A 163 -11.99 21.80 1.09
CA LYS A 163 -12.45 22.51 2.30
C LYS A 163 -13.88 23.06 2.20
N GLU A 164 -14.39 23.25 0.99
CA GLU A 164 -15.73 23.80 0.74
C GLU A 164 -16.83 22.72 0.77
N GLY A 165 -16.46 21.44 0.91
CA GLY A 165 -17.41 20.34 0.92
C GLY A 165 -17.92 20.00 -0.48
N ILE A 166 -17.75 18.72 -0.82
CA ILE A 166 -18.08 18.05 -2.08
C ILE A 166 -17.16 18.44 -3.26
N GLY A 167 -16.04 17.72 -3.37
CA GLY A 167 -15.25 17.60 -4.62
C GLY A 167 -13.94 18.34 -4.60
#